data_AF-A0A3S4LJ05-F1
#
_entry.id   AF-A0A3S4LJ05-F1
#
_cell.length_a   1.000
_cell.length_b   1.000
_cell.length_c   1.000
_cell.angle_alpha   90.00
_cell.angle_beta   90.00
_cell.angle_gamma   90.00
#
_symmetry.space_group_name_H-M   'P 1'
#
loop_
_entity.id
_entity.type
_entity.pdbx_description
1 polymer ?
#
loop_
_entity_poly.entity_id
_entity_poly.type
_entity_poly.pdbx_seq_one_letter_code
_entity_poly.pdbx_strand_id
1 'polypeptide(L)'
;MAHGRASAALLDLYRPRDYALTVLACPDIPWEPDPLRSHPTQRGWLLDLHRQELARQGIAAVELSGARDARLARAMAALSPLLIA
;
A
#
# COMPACT_ATOMS: atom_id res chain seq x y z
N MET A 1 17.56 -8.25 -11.52
CA MET A 1 16.45 -8.73 -12.37
C MET A 1 15.22 -8.82 -11.49
N ALA A 2 14.19 -8.00 -11.70
CA ALA A 2 12.93 -8.19 -10.98
C ALA A 2 12.25 -9.44 -11.55
N HIS A 3 12.17 -10.50 -10.75
CA HIS A 3 11.51 -11.74 -11.14
C HIS A 3 10.01 -11.42 -11.23
N GLY A 4 9.47 -11.26 -12.43
CA GLY A 4 8.05 -10.88 -12.67
C GLY A 4 7.02 -11.89 -12.15
N ARG A 5 7.42 -12.84 -11.30
CA ARG A 5 6.61 -13.80 -10.57
C ARG A 5 7.23 -14.02 -9.19
N ALA A 6 6.39 -14.05 -8.17
CA ALA A 6 6.78 -14.54 -6.85
C ALA A 6 6.99 -16.07 -6.89
N SER A 7 7.84 -16.60 -5.99
CA SER A 7 8.01 -18.05 -5.85
C SER A 7 6.74 -18.70 -5.29
N ALA A 8 6.53 -19.98 -5.59
CA ALA A 8 5.38 -20.73 -5.06
C ALA A 8 5.31 -20.66 -3.52
N ALA A 9 6.46 -20.83 -2.85
CA ALA A 9 6.55 -20.73 -1.39
C ALA A 9 6.11 -19.36 -0.83
N LEU A 10 6.36 -18.25 -1.55
CA LEU A 10 5.88 -16.93 -1.13
C LEU A 10 4.37 -16.76 -1.38
N LEU A 11 3.86 -17.34 -2.47
CA LEU A 11 2.45 -17.31 -2.79
C LEU A 11 1.62 -18.12 -1.79
N ASP A 12 2.14 -19.24 -1.28
CA ASP A 12 1.49 -20.04 -0.25
C ASP A 12 1.36 -19.29 1.10
N LEU A 13 2.27 -18.35 1.36
CA LEU A 13 2.24 -17.48 2.55
C LEU A 13 1.39 -16.21 2.35
N TYR A 14 0.91 -15.95 1.14
CA TYR A 14 0.18 -14.72 0.84
C TYR A 14 -1.27 -14.80 1.31
N ARG A 15 -1.54 -14.23 2.49
CA ARG A 15 -2.87 -14.20 3.12
C ARG A 15 -3.38 -12.76 3.27
N PRO A 16 -3.70 -12.07 2.17
CA PRO A 16 -3.96 -10.62 2.19
C PRO A 16 -5.25 -10.22 2.91
N ARG A 17 -6.14 -11.18 3.19
CA ARG A 17 -7.40 -10.93 3.92
C ARG A 17 -7.26 -11.13 5.44
N ASP A 18 -6.11 -11.57 5.93
CA ASP A 18 -5.87 -11.78 7.37
C ASP A 18 -5.61 -10.45 8.11
N TYR A 19 -5.47 -9.33 7.38
CA TYR A 19 -5.27 -8.00 7.96
C TYR A 19 -6.61 -7.32 8.27
N ALA A 20 -6.74 -6.80 9.50
CA ALA A 20 -7.91 -6.00 9.90
C ALA A 20 -8.01 -4.65 9.17
N LEU A 21 -6.88 -4.10 8.74
CA LEU A 21 -6.78 -2.84 8.00
C LEU A 21 -5.69 -2.92 6.95
N THR A 22 -6.04 -2.58 5.70
CA THR A 22 -5.06 -2.36 4.64
C THR A 22 -5.02 -0.89 4.28
N VAL A 23 -3.80 -0.33 4.22
CA VAL A 23 -3.56 1.08 3.91
C VAL A 23 -2.70 1.15 2.65
N LEU A 24 -3.08 2.03 1.72
CA LEU A 24 -2.34 2.25 0.47
C LEU A 24 -1.81 3.69 0.42
N ALA A 25 -0.49 3.86 0.50
CA ALA A 25 0.14 5.17 0.48
C ALA A 25 0.30 5.69 -0.96
N CYS A 26 -0.37 6.78 -1.28
CA CYS A 26 -0.25 7.45 -2.56
C CYS A 26 1.12 8.16 -2.70
N PRO A 27 1.73 8.18 -3.90
CA PRO A 27 3.07 8.69 -4.15
C PRO A 27 3.12 10.21 -4.42
N ASP A 28 2.13 10.97 -3.95
CA ASP A 28 2.04 12.42 -4.12
C ASP A 28 3.03 13.21 -3.25
N ILE A 29 3.77 12.54 -2.36
CA ILE A 29 4.92 13.14 -1.67
C ILE A 29 6.02 13.43 -2.71
N PRO A 30 6.64 14.63 -2.70
CA PRO A 30 7.79 14.94 -3.54
C PRO A 30 8.85 13.84 -3.45
N TRP A 31 9.37 13.42 -4.59
CA TRP A 31 10.45 12.45 -4.60
C TRP A 31 11.76 13.14 -4.26
N GLU A 32 12.53 12.54 -3.37
CA GLU A 32 13.86 12.98 -2.98
C GLU A 32 14.86 11.84 -3.22
N PRO A 33 16.05 12.12 -3.77
CA PRO A 33 17.10 11.13 -3.94
C PRO A 33 17.45 10.48 -2.62
N ASP A 34 17.32 9.16 -2.57
CA ASP A 34 17.64 8.34 -1.42
C ASP A 34 18.20 7.00 -1.95
N PRO A 35 19.32 6.48 -1.42
CA PRO A 35 19.95 5.26 -1.93
C PRO A 35 19.04 4.01 -1.92
N LEU A 36 18.00 4.00 -1.08
CA LEU A 36 17.04 2.91 -0.95
C LEU A 36 15.78 3.15 -1.78
N ARG A 37 15.55 4.36 -2.27
CA ARG A 37 14.40 4.68 -3.13
C ARG A 37 14.70 4.35 -4.58
N SER A 38 13.88 3.49 -5.15
CA SER A 38 13.91 3.13 -6.57
C SER A 38 12.74 3.75 -7.34
N HIS A 39 12.80 3.71 -8.67
CA HIS A 39 11.68 3.99 -9.58
C HIS A 39 10.99 5.38 -9.42
N PRO A 40 11.74 6.50 -9.52
CA PRO A 40 11.18 7.85 -9.32
C PRO A 40 10.00 8.19 -10.25
N THR A 41 10.04 7.70 -11.50
CA THR A 41 9.08 8.02 -12.56
C THR A 41 7.91 7.03 -12.66
N GLN A 42 8.03 5.83 -12.07
CA GLN A 42 7.04 4.76 -12.23
C GLN A 42 6.08 4.65 -11.04
N ARG A 43 6.13 5.59 -10.11
CA ARG A 43 5.37 5.54 -8.84
C ARG A 43 3.85 5.43 -9.06
N GLY A 44 3.31 6.12 -10.07
CA GLY A 44 1.90 6.02 -10.44
C GLY A 44 1.54 4.63 -10.95
N TRP A 45 2.35 4.08 -11.86
CA TRP A 45 2.17 2.71 -12.36
C TRP A 45 2.24 1.66 -11.23
N LEU A 46 3.20 1.79 -10.30
CA LEU A 46 3.30 0.92 -9.13
C LEU A 46 2.05 1.01 -8.24
N LEU A 47 1.54 2.22 -8.00
CA LEU A 47 0.30 2.41 -7.24
C LEU A 47 -0.88 1.69 -7.92
N ASP A 48 -0.99 1.78 -9.23
CA ASP A 48 -2.08 1.14 -9.97
C ASP A 48 -1.98 -0.40 -9.94
N LEU A 49 -0.77 -0.97 -9.95
CA LEU A 49 -0.59 -2.41 -9.72
C LEU A 49 -1.12 -2.83 -8.33
N HIS A 50 -0.82 -2.05 -7.29
CA HIS A 50 -1.35 -2.31 -5.96
C HIS A 50 -2.87 -2.22 -5.91
N ARG A 51 -3.47 -1.19 -6.53
CA ARG A 51 -4.93 -1.05 -6.61
C ARG A 51 -5.57 -2.24 -7.32
N GLN A 52 -5.02 -2.66 -8.44
CA GLN A 52 -5.52 -3.80 -9.22
C GLN A 52 -5.49 -5.09 -8.40
N GLU A 53 -4.39 -5.35 -7.69
CA GLU A 53 -4.27 -6.54 -6.84
C GLU A 53 -5.25 -6.48 -5.66
N LEU A 54 -5.37 -5.35 -4.98
CA LEU A 54 -6.33 -5.18 -3.89
C LEU A 54 -7.78 -5.37 -4.36
N ALA A 55 -8.13 -4.81 -5.52
CA ALA A 55 -9.44 -5.00 -6.13
C ALA A 55 -9.68 -6.48 -6.50
N ARG A 56 -8.68 -7.15 -7.08
CA ARG A 56 -8.75 -8.59 -7.40
C ARG A 56 -8.96 -9.44 -6.15
N GLN A 57 -8.38 -9.04 -5.02
CA GLN A 57 -8.57 -9.67 -3.72
C GLN A 57 -9.83 -9.21 -3.00
N GLY A 58 -10.61 -8.27 -3.55
CA GLY A 58 -11.79 -7.70 -2.88
C GLY A 58 -11.48 -7.03 -1.55
N ILE A 59 -10.33 -6.37 -1.45
CA ILE A 59 -9.86 -5.64 -0.26
C ILE A 59 -10.10 -4.15 -0.47
N ALA A 60 -10.90 -3.55 0.42
CA ALA A 60 -11.09 -2.12 0.45
C ALA A 60 -9.96 -1.45 1.25
N ALA A 61 -8.89 -1.06 0.56
CA ALA A 61 -7.78 -0.35 1.19
C ALA A 61 -8.11 1.13 1.45
N VAL A 62 -7.60 1.66 2.55
CA VAL A 62 -7.66 3.10 2.86
C VAL A 62 -6.50 3.80 2.16
N GLU A 63 -6.80 4.59 1.13
CA GLU A 63 -5.80 5.40 0.46
C GLU A 63 -5.38 6.60 1.31
N LEU A 64 -4.07 6.81 1.47
CA LEU A 64 -3.49 7.96 2.15
C LEU A 64 -2.77 8.85 1.15
N SER A 65 -3.19 10.11 1.07
CA SER A 65 -2.60 11.14 0.21
C SER A 65 -2.55 12.48 0.94
N GLY A 66 -1.85 13.45 0.36
CA GLY A 66 -1.67 14.79 0.89
C GLY A 66 -0.54 14.89 1.91
N ALA A 67 -0.58 15.98 2.68
CA ALA A 67 0.42 16.28 3.70
C ALA A 67 0.43 15.24 4.84
N ARG A 68 1.52 15.21 5.60
CA ARG A 68 1.74 14.29 6.73
C ARG A 68 0.55 14.21 7.67
N ASP A 69 0.02 15.36 8.11
CA ASP A 69 -1.03 15.39 9.13
C ASP A 69 -2.36 14.89 8.60
N ALA A 70 -2.67 15.14 7.31
CA ALA A 70 -3.86 14.59 6.65
C ALA A 70 -3.79 13.06 6.53
N ARG A 71 -2.62 12.53 6.17
CA ARG A 71 -2.39 11.07 6.12
C ARG A 71 -2.55 10.44 7.50
N LEU A 72 -1.94 11.05 8.52
CA LEU A 72 -2.01 10.56 9.89
C LEU A 72 -3.45 10.58 10.42
N ALA A 73 -4.16 11.70 10.24
CA ALA A 73 -5.55 11.82 10.66
C ALA A 73 -6.44 10.76 10.00
N ARG A 74 -6.28 10.52 8.69
CA ARG A 74 -7.04 9.50 7.96
C ARG A 74 -6.70 8.08 8.40
N ALA A 75 -5.42 7.79 8.62
CA ALA A 75 -4.97 6.50 9.13
C ALA A 75 -5.54 6.22 10.53
N MET A 76 -5.51 7.22 11.42
CA MET A 76 -6.08 7.12 12.76
C MET A 76 -7.59 6.94 12.73
N ALA A 77 -8.31 7.69 11.89
CA ALA A 77 -9.75 7.51 11.74
C ALA A 77 -10.12 6.09 11.29
N ALA A 78 -9.31 5.46 10.43
CA ALA A 78 -9.51 4.08 10.00
C ALA A 78 -9.12 3.05 11.07
N LEU A 79 -8.09 3.33 11.87
CA LEU A 79 -7.58 2.43 12.90
C LEU A 79 -8.44 2.44 14.18
N SER A 80 -8.89 3.62 14.62
CA SER A 80 -9.56 3.78 15.92
C SER A 80 -10.73 2.82 16.17
N PRO A 81 -11.63 2.54 15.20
CA PRO A 81 -12.71 1.58 15.40
C PRO A 81 -12.24 0.14 15.65
N LEU A 82 -11.00 -0.20 15.25
CA LEU A 82 -10.44 -1.54 15.39
C LEU A 82 -9.74 -1.77 16.74
N LEU A 83 -9.43 -0.70 17.48
CA LEU A 83 -8.72 -0.77 18.76
C LEU A 83 -9.64 -0.92 19.97
N ILE A 84 -10.94 -0.68 19.80
CA ILE A 84 -11.97 -0.73 20.85
C ILE A 84 -12.79 -2.02 20.74
N ALA A 85 -12.38 -2.94 19.87
CA ALA A 85 -13.01 -4.25 19.64
C ALA A 85 -12.46 -5.32 20.60
#